data_AF-M2B3Y7-F1
#
_entry.id   AF-M2B3Y7-F1
#
_cell.length_a   1.000
_cell.length_b   1.000
_cell.length_c   1.000
_cell.angle_alpha   90.00
_cell.angle_beta   90.00
_cell.angle_gamma   90.00
#
_symmetry.space_group_name_H-M   'P 1'
#
loop_
_entity.id
_entity.type
_entity.pdbx_description
1 polymer ?
#
loop_
_entity_poly.entity_id
_entity_poly.type
_entity_poly.pdbx_seq_one_letter_code
_entity_poly.pdbx_strand_id
1 'polypeptide(L)'
;MTFDLSGIPEELQVFIKEALEIRKAALLFAEKEIKVAMQESINEIKKHIGYGTFKGINKELNDVIEEQKIFFAAELDRILDEGLTKASYAGLSIGNGILKHYKAKGLIKGRLIEKDIIREAELIAKSTMEKKRVFKNKEFVLSDRIWDLSGNNYEKIKEIISSGINTDCVKVAKALTQYVKQGSETLAKDYPNMYNRMGGRVPKNLNYEALRLARNELSEVYWQSTIEGYKDNPAIKAVKWLLSNNRIPGFHDVCDELAYADDFGLGVGIYPLDDAPEKPHICCLCNLAPIIADDIKKGDAVNKPPENWEEIKERLRHKNSFINMDELTEEQKETLREQRREAYRRQKEKKEAEKNRYKQFLAGIGEKTPEEFAKAIKEAKENVPVENAWRVDAHSKEEYNNIKLFTTKGGSCVAIKPDGDIISVCKNMNDKDTKGSDLIRYAVNNGGVKLDSYAGNHKFYTKNGFEPVSYVSFNEEYAPKDWKKGVKGYEKEDIIFYKYTGKKNETKWKDIKTNIKHFADYEDAMKYRDGLIP
;
A
#
# COMPACT_ATOMS: atom_id res chain seq x y z
N MET A 1 -27.71 19.15 37.55
CA MET A 1 -27.31 18.61 38.86
C MET A 1 -26.53 19.69 39.58
N THR A 2 -26.94 20.08 40.78
CA THR A 2 -26.17 20.95 41.66
C THR A 2 -25.26 20.07 42.51
N PHE A 3 -23.95 20.13 42.27
CA PHE A 3 -22.96 19.44 43.11
C PHE A 3 -22.75 20.25 44.39
N ASP A 4 -22.94 19.63 45.55
CA ASP A 4 -22.57 20.23 46.82
C ASP A 4 -21.05 20.19 46.98
N LEU A 5 -20.43 21.36 46.91
CA LEU A 5 -18.98 21.52 47.00
C LEU A 5 -18.53 21.98 48.39
N SER A 6 -19.45 22.12 49.35
CA SER A 6 -19.17 22.68 50.68
C SER A 6 -18.13 21.88 51.48
N GLY A 7 -18.00 20.58 51.22
CA GLY A 7 -16.98 19.70 51.82
C GLY A 7 -15.61 19.72 51.12
N ILE A 8 -15.44 20.50 50.04
CA ILE A 8 -14.19 20.59 49.27
C ILE A 8 -13.52 21.94 49.56
N PRO A 9 -12.17 21.99 49.73
CA PRO A 9 -11.46 23.24 49.90
C PRO A 9 -11.82 24.28 48.84
N GLU A 10 -12.14 25.50 49.26
CA GLU A 10 -12.67 26.57 48.39
C GLU A 10 -11.78 26.84 47.16
N GLU A 11 -10.46 26.70 47.33
CA GLU A 11 -9.45 26.80 46.28
C GLU A 11 -9.52 25.71 45.20
N LEU A 12 -10.04 24.53 45.52
CA LEU A 12 -10.26 23.44 44.55
C LEU A 12 -11.65 23.48 43.91
N GLN A 13 -12.61 24.14 44.56
CA GLN A 13 -13.95 24.27 44.03
C GLN A 13 -13.98 25.01 42.68
N VAL A 14 -13.03 25.92 42.44
CA VAL A 14 -12.93 26.69 41.17
C VAL A 14 -12.66 25.76 39.98
N PHE A 15 -11.69 24.85 40.09
CA PHE A 15 -11.38 23.88 39.02
C PHE A 15 -12.53 22.91 38.75
N ILE A 16 -13.23 22.50 39.81
CA ILE A 16 -14.41 21.62 39.68
C ILE A 16 -15.56 22.37 39.01
N LYS A 17 -15.79 23.65 39.36
CA LYS A 17 -16.81 24.51 38.72
C LYS A 17 -16.52 24.73 37.24
N GLU A 18 -15.28 25.05 36.87
CA GLU A 18 -14.86 25.21 35.47
C GLU A 18 -15.11 23.94 34.65
N ALA A 19 -14.77 22.77 35.19
CA ALA A 19 -14.97 21.53 34.48
C ALA A 19 -16.44 21.10 34.37
N LEU A 20 -17.26 21.42 35.38
CA LEU A 20 -18.70 21.26 35.28
C LEU A 20 -19.28 22.14 34.16
N GLU A 21 -18.78 23.36 33.98
CA GLU A 21 -19.19 24.23 32.87
C GLU A 21 -18.69 23.73 31.51
N ILE A 22 -17.45 23.24 31.39
CA ILE A 22 -16.94 22.64 30.14
C ILE A 22 -17.72 21.37 29.78
N ARG A 23 -18.00 20.50 30.77
CA ARG A 23 -18.81 19.29 30.54
C ARG A 23 -20.23 19.64 30.14
N LYS A 24 -20.82 20.68 30.74
CA LYS A 24 -22.13 21.20 30.37
C LYS A 24 -22.12 21.76 28.95
N ALA A 25 -21.07 22.47 28.55
CA ALA A 25 -20.89 22.94 27.17
C ALA A 25 -20.75 21.78 26.16
N ALA A 26 -20.02 20.71 26.51
CA ALA A 26 -19.90 19.52 25.67
C ALA A 26 -21.24 18.79 25.49
N LEU A 27 -22.04 18.68 26.56
CA LEU A 27 -23.38 18.12 26.51
C LEU A 27 -24.33 18.98 25.68
N LEU A 28 -24.29 20.30 25.85
CA LEU A 28 -25.08 21.26 25.05
C LEU A 28 -24.69 21.22 23.57
N PHE A 29 -23.41 21.05 23.27
CA PHE A 29 -22.93 20.82 21.90
C PHE A 29 -23.52 19.55 21.31
N ALA A 30 -23.38 18.41 21.98
CA ALA A 30 -23.91 17.14 21.50
C ALA A 30 -25.44 17.21 21.30
N GLU A 31 -26.16 17.81 22.25
CA GLU A 31 -27.61 17.99 22.14
C GLU A 31 -27.99 18.89 20.93
N LYS A 32 -27.25 19.97 20.70
CA LYS A 32 -27.49 20.87 19.57
C LYS A 32 -27.24 20.16 18.24
N GLU A 33 -26.11 19.47 18.09
CA GLU A 33 -25.74 18.82 16.83
C GLU A 33 -26.64 17.62 16.53
N ILE A 34 -27.05 16.85 17.54
CA ILE A 34 -28.06 15.78 17.37
C ILE A 34 -29.38 16.36 16.85
N LYS A 35 -29.80 17.53 17.38
CA LYS A 35 -31.01 18.22 16.88
C LYS A 35 -30.85 18.69 15.44
N VAL A 36 -29.67 19.18 15.05
CA VAL A 36 -29.40 19.59 13.66
C VAL A 36 -29.45 18.39 12.72
N ALA A 37 -28.70 17.33 13.02
CA ALA A 37 -28.66 16.10 12.23
C ALA A 37 -30.06 15.47 12.09
N MET A 38 -30.82 15.42 13.19
CA MET A 38 -32.19 14.93 13.17
C MET A 38 -33.11 15.81 12.32
N GLN A 39 -32.96 17.14 12.40
CA GLN A 39 -33.76 18.08 11.62
C GLN A 39 -33.45 17.99 10.12
N GLU A 40 -32.19 17.76 9.74
CA GLU A 40 -31.77 17.54 8.36
C GLU A 40 -32.37 16.25 7.79
N SER A 41 -32.29 15.14 8.51
CA SER A 41 -32.92 13.89 8.10
C SER A 41 -34.44 14.01 7.99
N ILE A 42 -35.10 14.72 8.92
CA ILE A 42 -36.53 15.01 8.85
C ILE A 42 -36.86 15.87 7.63
N ASN A 43 -36.04 16.89 7.32
CA ASN A 43 -36.27 17.77 6.18
C ASN A 43 -36.14 17.02 4.85
N GLU A 44 -35.18 16.09 4.73
CA GLU A 44 -35.06 15.24 3.54
C GLU A 44 -36.23 14.29 3.38
N ILE A 45 -36.68 13.64 4.45
CA ILE A 45 -37.91 12.81 4.42
C ILE A 45 -39.12 13.67 4.03
N LYS A 46 -39.23 14.89 4.56
CA LYS A 46 -40.32 15.82 4.27
C LYS A 46 -40.37 16.23 2.80
N LYS A 47 -39.23 16.46 2.14
CA LYS A 47 -39.17 16.76 0.70
C LYS A 47 -39.82 15.66 -0.14
N HIS A 48 -39.66 14.41 0.27
CA HIS A 48 -40.21 13.25 -0.45
C HIS A 48 -41.68 12.97 -0.14
N ILE A 49 -42.17 13.39 1.04
CA ILE A 49 -43.61 13.34 1.37
C ILE A 49 -44.39 14.40 0.58
N GLY A 50 -43.77 15.54 0.24
CA GLY A 50 -44.41 16.62 -0.52
C GLY A 50 -45.52 17.36 0.26
N TYR A 51 -46.43 18.04 -0.45
CA TYR A 51 -47.59 18.74 0.13
C TYR A 51 -48.91 18.09 -0.33
N GLY A 52 -49.79 17.73 0.62
CA GLY A 52 -51.09 17.10 0.34
C GLY A 52 -51.48 16.01 1.35
N THR A 53 -52.51 15.21 1.05
CA THR A 53 -52.98 14.12 1.93
C THR A 53 -52.02 12.92 1.87
N PHE A 54 -51.44 12.54 3.01
CA PHE A 54 -50.51 11.41 3.12
C PHE A 54 -51.18 10.08 2.75
N LYS A 55 -50.62 9.36 1.76
CA LYS A 55 -51.19 8.11 1.22
C LYS A 55 -50.51 6.83 1.73
N GLY A 56 -49.66 6.93 2.76
CA GLY A 56 -48.89 5.82 3.31
C GLY A 56 -47.44 5.77 2.81
N ILE A 57 -46.66 4.83 3.34
CA ILE A 57 -45.24 4.64 3.01
C ILE A 57 -45.14 3.74 1.77
N ASN A 58 -44.71 4.31 0.65
CA ASN A 58 -44.41 3.56 -0.56
C ASN A 58 -42.93 3.09 -0.55
N LYS A 59 -42.54 2.27 -1.54
CA LYS A 59 -41.17 1.71 -1.59
C LYS A 59 -40.09 2.79 -1.65
N GLU A 60 -40.29 3.83 -2.44
CA GLU A 60 -39.32 4.93 -2.60
C GLU A 60 -39.13 5.73 -1.31
N LEU A 61 -40.23 6.09 -0.63
CA LEU A 61 -40.17 6.76 0.67
C LEU A 61 -39.55 5.85 1.75
N ASN A 62 -39.80 4.54 1.70
CA ASN A 62 -39.17 3.59 2.60
C ASN A 62 -37.65 3.53 2.38
N ASP A 63 -37.18 3.50 1.14
CA ASP A 63 -35.76 3.48 0.82
C ASP A 63 -35.06 4.76 1.28
N VAL A 64 -35.70 5.94 1.11
CA VAL A 64 -35.20 7.21 1.65
C VAL A 64 -35.16 7.22 3.18
N ILE A 65 -36.18 6.66 3.85
CA ILE A 65 -36.19 6.55 5.31
C ILE A 65 -35.04 5.64 5.79
N GLU A 66 -34.78 4.52 5.12
CA GLU A 66 -33.65 3.64 5.45
C GLU A 66 -32.29 4.31 5.21
N GLU A 67 -32.13 5.06 4.13
CA GLU A 67 -30.92 5.84 3.87
C GLU A 67 -30.69 6.93 4.94
N GLN A 68 -31.75 7.65 5.32
CA GLN A 68 -31.67 8.68 6.36
C GLN A 68 -31.42 8.10 7.76
N LYS A 69 -31.86 6.87 8.05
CA LYS A 69 -31.46 6.16 9.28
C LYS A 69 -29.96 5.88 9.31
N ILE A 70 -29.38 5.44 8.19
CA ILE A 70 -27.94 5.18 8.08
C ILE A 70 -27.16 6.49 8.22
N PHE A 71 -27.59 7.54 7.54
CA PHE A 71 -26.98 8.87 7.64
C PHE A 71 -27.02 9.40 9.08
N PHE A 72 -28.19 9.39 9.72
CA PHE A 72 -28.34 9.86 11.09
C PHE A 72 -27.55 9.01 12.09
N ALA A 73 -27.47 7.69 11.89
CA ALA A 73 -26.65 6.82 12.73
C ALA A 73 -25.15 7.15 12.62
N ALA A 74 -24.64 7.37 11.40
CA ALA A 74 -23.25 7.77 11.18
C ALA A 74 -22.95 9.14 11.81
N GLU A 75 -23.87 10.09 11.69
CA GLU A 75 -23.72 11.42 12.27
C GLU A 75 -23.80 11.39 13.80
N LEU A 76 -24.65 10.52 14.36
CA LEU A 76 -24.73 10.28 15.79
C LEU A 76 -23.42 9.67 16.33
N ASP A 77 -22.83 8.71 15.62
CA ASP A 77 -21.52 8.13 15.99
C ASP A 77 -20.42 9.20 16.01
N ARG A 78 -20.38 10.10 15.00
CA ARG A 78 -19.47 11.25 14.96
C ARG A 78 -19.68 12.18 16.16
N ILE A 79 -20.93 12.56 16.45
CA ILE A 79 -21.26 13.47 17.55
C ILE A 79 -20.94 12.85 18.91
N LEU A 80 -21.17 11.54 19.07
CA LEU A 80 -20.82 10.81 20.29
C LEU A 80 -19.31 10.75 20.50
N ASP A 81 -18.53 10.50 19.45
CA ASP A 81 -17.06 10.48 19.53
C ASP A 81 -16.48 11.87 19.89
N GLU A 82 -16.98 12.92 19.24
CA GLU A 82 -16.58 14.29 19.56
C GLU A 82 -17.02 14.73 20.95
N GLY A 83 -18.23 14.35 21.38
CA GLY A 83 -18.77 14.63 22.71
C GLY A 83 -17.98 13.92 23.81
N LEU A 84 -17.65 12.63 23.60
CA LEU A 84 -16.82 11.84 24.51
C LEU A 84 -15.38 12.38 24.58
N THR A 85 -14.84 12.83 23.46
CA THR A 85 -13.50 13.46 23.40
C THR A 85 -13.47 14.77 24.17
N LYS A 86 -14.46 15.65 23.98
CA LYS A 86 -14.60 16.91 24.72
C LYS A 86 -14.87 16.69 26.21
N ALA A 87 -15.64 15.67 26.58
CA ALA A 87 -15.88 15.33 27.99
C ALA A 87 -14.64 14.72 28.66
N SER A 88 -13.90 13.87 27.94
CA SER A 88 -12.61 13.31 28.39
C SER A 88 -11.57 14.41 28.61
N TYR A 89 -11.51 15.39 27.69
CA TYR A 89 -10.71 16.60 27.80
C TYR A 89 -11.00 17.38 29.10
N ALA A 90 -12.28 17.56 29.45
CA ALA A 90 -12.67 18.25 30.68
C ALA A 90 -12.17 17.52 31.95
N GLY A 91 -12.28 16.19 31.98
CA GLY A 91 -11.78 15.38 33.11
C GLY A 91 -10.26 15.44 33.28
N LEU A 92 -9.51 15.44 32.18
CA LEU A 92 -8.04 15.52 32.18
C LEU A 92 -7.53 16.93 32.54
N SER A 93 -8.22 17.98 32.08
CA SER A 93 -7.87 19.37 32.40
C SER A 93 -7.96 19.68 33.90
N ILE A 94 -8.93 19.09 34.62
CA ILE A 94 -9.03 19.19 36.09
C ILE A 94 -7.79 18.62 36.76
N GLY A 95 -7.41 17.40 36.36
CA GLY A 95 -6.25 16.71 36.94
C GLY A 95 -4.98 17.52 36.78
N ASN A 96 -4.77 18.11 35.59
CA ASN A 96 -3.62 18.95 35.30
C ASN A 96 -3.65 20.30 36.05
N GLY A 97 -4.82 20.94 36.16
CA GLY A 97 -4.99 22.20 36.90
C GLY A 97 -4.70 22.06 38.39
N ILE A 98 -5.24 21.02 39.03
CA ILE A 98 -4.99 20.70 40.45
C ILE A 98 -3.51 20.39 40.69
N LEU A 99 -2.88 19.63 39.78
CA LEU A 99 -1.48 19.27 39.86
C LEU A 99 -0.57 20.51 39.75
N LYS A 100 -0.84 21.42 38.80
CA LYS A 100 -0.11 22.69 38.66
C LYS A 100 -0.28 23.60 39.88
N HIS A 101 -1.50 23.69 40.43
CA HIS A 101 -1.80 24.50 41.62
C HIS A 101 -0.99 24.04 42.85
N TYR A 102 -1.00 22.75 43.17
CA TYR A 102 -0.25 22.23 44.32
C TYR A 102 1.27 22.18 44.10
N LYS A 103 1.72 22.09 42.86
CA LYS A 103 3.15 22.25 42.51
C LYS A 103 3.65 23.68 42.69
N ALA A 104 2.85 24.68 42.32
CA ALA A 104 3.18 26.10 42.53
C ALA A 104 3.27 26.46 44.03
N LYS A 105 2.50 25.78 44.88
CA LYS A 105 2.59 25.87 46.34
C LYS A 105 3.74 25.03 46.95
N GLY A 106 4.55 24.37 46.12
CA GLY A 106 5.71 23.58 46.56
C GLY A 106 5.38 22.25 47.23
N LEU A 107 4.11 21.84 47.21
CA LEU A 107 3.60 20.64 47.90
C LEU A 107 3.82 19.35 47.10
N ILE A 108 4.15 19.46 45.80
CA ILE A 108 4.46 18.34 44.92
C ILE A 108 5.86 18.55 44.30
N LYS A 109 6.84 17.75 44.72
CA LYS A 109 8.22 17.76 44.18
C LYS A 109 8.40 16.62 43.17
N GLY A 110 8.02 16.87 41.92
CA GLY A 110 8.29 15.96 40.80
C GLY A 110 8.79 16.72 39.57
N ARG A 111 9.90 16.24 38.97
CA ARG A 111 10.27 16.58 37.59
C ARG A 111 9.46 15.66 36.67
N LEU A 112 8.60 16.21 35.83
CA LEU A 112 7.92 15.43 34.80
C LEU A 112 7.92 16.19 33.48
N ILE A 113 8.38 15.48 32.46
CA ILE A 113 8.10 15.68 31.05
C ILE A 113 6.59 15.43 30.91
N GLU A 114 5.78 16.49 30.97
CA GLU A 114 4.34 16.40 30.69
C GLU A 114 4.16 16.50 29.18
N LYS A 115 3.92 15.34 28.54
CA LYS A 115 3.46 15.29 27.14
C LYS A 115 2.10 15.98 27.04
N ASP A 116 1.98 16.97 26.16
CA ASP A 116 0.70 17.55 25.76
C ASP A 116 -0.09 16.54 24.90
N ILE A 117 -0.78 15.63 25.59
CA ILE A 117 -1.62 14.58 24.99
C ILE A 117 -2.72 15.18 24.09
N ILE A 118 -3.13 16.43 24.36
CA ILE A 118 -4.14 17.18 23.59
C ILE A 118 -3.59 17.61 22.22
N ARG A 119 -2.37 18.18 22.21
CA ARG A 119 -1.67 18.59 21.00
C ARG A 119 -1.31 17.38 20.14
N GLU A 120 -0.89 16.30 20.78
CA GLU A 120 -0.63 15.01 20.14
C GLU A 120 -1.89 14.54 19.39
N ALA A 121 -3.08 14.56 20.01
CA ALA A 121 -4.36 14.16 19.40
C ALA A 121 -4.82 15.04 18.20
N GLU A 122 -4.60 16.36 18.24
CA GLU A 122 -4.95 17.25 17.13
C GLU A 122 -4.04 17.05 15.90
N LEU A 123 -2.75 16.80 16.11
CA LEU A 123 -1.78 16.54 15.04
C LEU A 123 -1.91 15.13 14.48
N ILE A 124 -2.31 14.18 15.34
CA ILE A 124 -2.76 12.85 14.97
C ILE A 124 -3.88 12.94 13.93
N ALA A 125 -4.93 13.72 14.19
CA ALA A 125 -6.05 13.89 13.28
C ALA A 125 -5.62 14.54 11.95
N LYS A 126 -4.78 15.58 12.02
CA LYS A 126 -4.30 16.32 10.84
C LYS A 126 -3.31 15.53 9.97
N SER A 127 -2.39 14.78 10.60
CA SER A 127 -1.37 13.95 9.92
C SER A 127 -1.96 12.68 9.29
N THR A 128 -2.98 12.09 9.92
CA THR A 128 -3.57 10.82 9.47
C THR A 128 -4.63 11.00 8.39
N MET A 129 -5.36 12.14 8.41
CA MET A 129 -6.56 12.31 7.56
C MET A 129 -6.38 13.26 6.37
N GLU A 130 -5.44 14.21 6.39
CA GLU A 130 -5.41 15.29 5.38
C GLU A 130 -4.20 15.29 4.43
N LYS A 131 -3.07 14.67 4.79
CA LYS A 131 -1.88 14.74 3.92
C LYS A 131 -1.86 13.60 2.89
N LYS A 132 -2.09 13.95 1.63
CA LYS A 132 -1.56 13.21 0.47
C LYS A 132 -0.03 13.27 0.53
N ARG A 133 0.59 12.33 1.24
CA ARG A 133 2.06 12.31 1.40
C ARG A 133 2.70 11.86 0.10
N VAL A 134 3.75 12.54 -0.36
CA VAL A 134 4.45 12.24 -1.61
C VAL A 134 5.89 11.84 -1.31
N PHE A 135 6.29 10.62 -1.67
CA PHE A 135 7.67 10.16 -1.59
C PHE A 135 8.25 9.93 -2.99
N LYS A 136 9.37 10.60 -3.30
CA LYS A 136 9.97 10.59 -4.64
C LYS A 136 8.93 10.89 -5.74
N ASN A 137 8.14 11.95 -5.54
CA ASN A 137 7.07 12.38 -6.45
C ASN A 137 5.90 11.37 -6.62
N LYS A 138 5.74 10.42 -5.68
CA LYS A 138 4.61 9.48 -5.67
C LYS A 138 3.82 9.54 -4.38
N GLU A 139 2.50 9.65 -4.48
CA GLU A 139 1.62 9.60 -3.32
C GLU A 139 1.75 8.25 -2.59
N PHE A 140 1.89 8.28 -1.27
CA PHE A 140 1.85 7.11 -0.42
C PHE A 140 0.43 6.56 -0.42
N VAL A 141 0.24 5.47 -1.16
CA VAL A 141 -1.02 4.75 -1.25
C VAL A 141 -0.81 3.31 -0.82
N LEU A 142 -1.84 2.72 -0.21
CA LEU A 142 -1.84 1.29 0.05
C LEU A 142 -1.86 0.53 -1.29
N SER A 143 -0.96 -0.44 -1.41
CA SER A 143 -0.87 -1.27 -2.61
C SER A 143 -2.07 -2.21 -2.70
N ASP A 144 -2.88 -2.06 -3.75
CA ASP A 144 -3.99 -2.96 -4.08
C ASP A 144 -3.53 -4.41 -4.39
N ARG A 145 -2.23 -4.64 -4.56
CA ARG A 145 -1.65 -5.97 -4.71
C ARG A 145 -1.51 -6.71 -3.39
N ILE A 146 -1.42 -5.99 -2.27
CA ILE A 146 -1.19 -6.54 -0.93
C ILE A 146 -2.45 -6.42 -0.08
N TRP A 147 -3.15 -5.28 -0.20
CA TRP A 147 -4.27 -4.93 0.65
C TRP A 147 -5.59 -5.15 -0.07
N ASP A 148 -6.58 -5.70 0.64
CA ASP A 148 -7.96 -5.72 0.21
C ASP A 148 -8.61 -4.36 0.49
N LEU A 149 -8.62 -3.53 -0.54
CA LEU A 149 -9.19 -2.18 -0.51
C LEU A 149 -10.63 -2.14 -1.02
N SER A 150 -11.31 -3.29 -1.13
CA SER A 150 -12.68 -3.36 -1.62
C SER A 150 -13.71 -2.88 -0.58
N GLY A 151 -14.86 -2.39 -1.06
CA GLY A 151 -15.94 -1.92 -0.21
C GLY A 151 -15.49 -0.82 0.76
N ASN A 152 -15.81 -0.99 2.05
CA ASN A 152 -15.44 -0.05 3.12
C ASN A 152 -14.14 -0.42 3.85
N ASN A 153 -13.33 -1.35 3.32
CA ASN A 153 -12.15 -1.85 4.03
C ASN A 153 -11.06 -0.79 4.18
N TYR A 154 -10.94 0.15 3.24
CA TYR A 154 -9.96 1.23 3.33
C TYR A 154 -10.23 2.14 4.54
N GLU A 155 -11.48 2.52 4.79
CA GLU A 155 -11.85 3.33 5.96
C GLU A 155 -11.65 2.55 7.26
N LYS A 156 -12.01 1.26 7.30
CA LYS A 156 -11.72 0.40 8.47
C LYS A 156 -10.22 0.28 8.78
N ILE A 157 -9.37 0.23 7.76
CA ILE A 157 -7.91 0.24 7.95
C ILE A 157 -7.48 1.56 8.61
N LYS A 158 -8.02 2.70 8.16
CA LYS A 158 -7.75 4.00 8.79
C LYS A 158 -8.23 4.02 10.24
N GLU A 159 -9.45 3.59 10.52
CA GLU A 159 -10.02 3.52 11.87
C GLU A 159 -9.14 2.69 12.82
N ILE A 160 -8.65 1.54 12.37
CA ILE A 160 -7.74 0.68 13.14
C ILE A 160 -6.41 1.39 13.42
N ILE A 161 -5.85 2.09 12.44
CA ILE A 161 -4.60 2.82 12.61
C ILE A 161 -4.80 3.97 13.61
N SER A 162 -5.85 4.77 13.43
CA SER A 162 -6.21 5.89 14.31
C SER A 162 -6.44 5.42 15.75
N SER A 163 -7.23 4.36 15.94
CA SER A 163 -7.49 3.76 17.26
C SER A 163 -6.23 3.12 17.88
N GLY A 164 -5.27 2.76 17.03
CA GLY A 164 -4.01 2.15 17.41
C GLY A 164 -2.94 3.14 17.87
N ILE A 165 -3.19 4.44 17.79
CA ILE A 165 -2.22 5.47 18.14
C ILE A 165 -1.89 5.41 19.64
N ASN A 166 -0.60 5.61 19.96
CA ASN A 166 -0.05 5.42 21.32
C ASN A 166 -0.17 3.99 21.87
N THR A 167 -0.47 3.00 21.02
CA THR A 167 -0.46 1.59 21.40
C THR A 167 0.71 0.83 20.78
N ASP A 168 0.87 -0.43 21.18
CA ASP A 168 1.88 -1.31 20.59
C ASP A 168 1.52 -1.65 19.13
N CYS A 169 2.44 -1.35 18.21
CA CYS A 169 2.28 -1.63 16.77
C CYS A 169 1.94 -3.10 16.45
N VAL A 170 2.31 -4.07 17.30
CA VAL A 170 1.95 -5.48 17.16
C VAL A 170 0.44 -5.69 17.32
N LYS A 171 -0.23 -4.94 18.20
CA LYS A 171 -1.69 -5.02 18.39
C LYS A 171 -2.41 -4.50 17.15
N VAL A 172 -1.97 -3.34 16.64
CA VAL A 172 -2.52 -2.74 15.42
C VAL A 172 -2.29 -3.65 14.23
N ALA A 173 -1.09 -4.23 14.08
CA ALA A 173 -0.77 -5.17 13.02
C ALA A 173 -1.66 -6.43 13.04
N LYS A 174 -2.00 -6.95 14.22
CA LYS A 174 -2.94 -8.08 14.35
C LYS A 174 -4.32 -7.71 13.81
N ALA A 175 -4.83 -6.53 14.15
CA ALA A 175 -6.12 -6.05 13.65
C ALA A 175 -6.11 -5.83 12.13
N LEU A 176 -5.00 -5.35 11.58
CA LEU A 176 -4.81 -5.10 10.15
C LEU A 176 -4.65 -6.38 9.31
N THR A 177 -4.23 -7.50 9.92
CA THR A 177 -3.90 -8.74 9.19
C THR A 177 -5.05 -9.27 8.33
N GLN A 178 -6.30 -9.08 8.76
CA GLN A 178 -7.49 -9.54 8.03
C GLN A 178 -7.70 -8.82 6.68
N TYR A 179 -7.05 -7.67 6.48
CA TYR A 179 -7.15 -6.89 5.24
C TYR A 179 -5.99 -7.16 4.27
N VAL A 180 -5.11 -8.11 4.58
CA VAL A 180 -4.06 -8.55 3.66
C VAL A 180 -4.62 -9.63 2.73
N LYS A 181 -4.46 -9.44 1.43
CA LYS A 181 -4.93 -10.37 0.39
C LYS A 181 -4.20 -11.71 0.50
N GLN A 182 -4.98 -12.79 0.40
CA GLN A 182 -4.47 -14.15 0.39
C GLN A 182 -3.39 -14.37 -0.68
N GLY A 183 -2.30 -15.03 -0.30
CA GLY A 183 -1.12 -15.27 -1.14
C GLY A 183 -0.17 -14.08 -1.27
N SER A 184 -0.48 -12.94 -0.63
CA SER A 184 0.40 -11.76 -0.59
C SER A 184 1.09 -11.59 0.76
N GLU A 185 0.63 -12.32 1.78
CA GLU A 185 1.17 -12.32 3.12
C GLU A 185 2.57 -12.92 3.21
N THR A 186 3.45 -12.22 3.93
CA THR A 186 4.67 -12.80 4.48
C THR A 186 4.62 -12.75 6.00
N LEU A 187 5.42 -13.58 6.65
CA LEU A 187 5.45 -13.69 8.10
C LEU A 187 6.73 -13.05 8.65
N ALA A 188 6.67 -12.52 9.87
CA ALA A 188 7.84 -11.93 10.51
C ALA A 188 9.04 -12.91 10.59
N LYS A 189 8.80 -14.22 10.70
CA LYS A 189 9.84 -15.27 10.65
C LYS A 189 10.59 -15.34 9.33
N ASP A 190 9.98 -14.87 8.23
CA ASP A 190 10.60 -14.84 6.90
C ASP A 190 11.64 -13.71 6.80
N TYR A 191 11.75 -12.86 7.84
CA TYR A 191 12.72 -11.77 7.98
C TYR A 191 13.64 -11.99 9.20
N PRO A 192 14.54 -12.98 9.15
CA PRO A 192 15.33 -13.41 10.31
C PRO A 192 16.21 -12.30 10.90
N ASN A 193 16.75 -11.40 10.07
CA ASN A 193 17.55 -10.26 10.53
C ASN A 193 16.75 -9.30 11.42
N MET A 194 15.52 -8.98 11.01
CA MET A 194 14.63 -8.17 11.84
C MET A 194 14.24 -8.94 13.09
N TYR A 195 13.85 -10.22 12.95
CA TYR A 195 13.40 -11.03 14.07
C TYR A 195 14.46 -11.15 15.17
N ASN A 196 15.72 -11.44 14.79
CA ASN A 196 16.85 -11.53 15.71
C ASN A 196 17.10 -10.18 16.41
N ARG A 197 17.09 -9.07 15.66
CA ARG A 197 17.22 -7.71 16.23
C ARG A 197 16.11 -7.36 17.22
N MET A 198 14.88 -7.86 16.98
CA MET A 198 13.72 -7.56 17.81
C MET A 198 13.63 -8.44 19.07
N GLY A 199 14.49 -9.46 19.22
CA GLY A 199 14.58 -10.25 20.47
C GLY A 199 13.26 -10.87 20.93
N GLY A 200 12.39 -11.29 20.00
CA GLY A 200 11.09 -11.87 20.32
C GLY A 200 9.94 -10.88 20.59
N ARG A 201 10.18 -9.56 20.54
CA ARG A 201 9.13 -8.53 20.67
C ARG A 201 8.06 -8.60 19.58
N VAL A 202 8.39 -9.20 18.43
CA VAL A 202 7.49 -9.40 17.30
C VAL A 202 7.19 -10.90 17.18
N PRO A 203 5.91 -11.33 17.18
CA PRO A 203 5.55 -12.74 16.99
C PRO A 203 5.99 -13.27 15.62
N LYS A 204 6.52 -14.50 15.56
CA LYS A 204 7.00 -15.16 14.32
C LYS A 204 5.92 -15.28 13.24
N ASN A 205 4.69 -15.52 13.65
CA ASN A 205 3.52 -15.71 12.79
C ASN A 205 2.74 -14.40 12.55
N LEU A 206 3.26 -13.24 12.97
CA LEU A 206 2.63 -11.97 12.63
C LEU A 206 2.82 -11.67 11.16
N ASN A 207 1.77 -11.19 10.51
CA ASN A 207 1.83 -10.69 9.14
C ASN A 207 2.78 -9.49 9.07
N TYR A 208 3.79 -9.58 8.20
CA TYR A 208 4.85 -8.60 8.13
C TYR A 208 4.41 -7.30 7.43
N GLU A 209 3.55 -7.39 6.42
CA GLU A 209 2.98 -6.23 5.72
C GLU A 209 2.17 -5.35 6.67
N ALA A 210 1.34 -5.97 7.51
CA ALA A 210 0.57 -5.32 8.55
C ALA A 210 1.45 -4.69 9.62
N LEU A 211 2.51 -5.39 10.04
CA LEU A 211 3.49 -4.83 10.96
C LEU A 211 4.19 -3.60 10.38
N ARG A 212 4.56 -3.63 9.10
CA ARG A 212 5.21 -2.50 8.42
C ARG A 212 4.28 -1.29 8.34
N LEU A 213 3.02 -1.49 7.99
CA LEU A 213 2.04 -0.40 7.93
C LEU A 213 1.84 0.20 9.32
N ALA A 214 1.50 -0.62 10.31
CA ALA A 214 1.30 -0.16 11.69
C ALA A 214 2.54 0.58 12.22
N ARG A 215 3.73 0.02 12.05
CA ARG A 215 4.96 0.66 12.52
C ARG A 215 5.24 1.99 11.82
N ASN A 216 4.96 2.08 10.52
CA ASN A 216 5.17 3.31 9.77
C ASN A 216 4.23 4.41 10.25
N GLU A 217 2.92 4.17 10.20
CA GLU A 217 1.93 5.19 10.49
C GLU A 217 2.05 5.70 11.92
N LEU A 218 2.19 4.79 12.90
CA LEU A 218 2.37 5.18 14.30
C LEU A 218 3.65 5.99 14.53
N SER A 219 4.73 5.64 13.83
CA SER A 219 6.00 6.35 13.98
C SER A 219 5.99 7.72 13.32
N GLU A 220 5.23 7.90 12.25
CA GLU A 220 5.06 9.18 11.55
C GLU A 220 4.21 10.14 12.36
N VAL A 221 3.09 9.65 12.89
CA VAL A 221 2.27 10.38 13.84
C VAL A 221 3.10 10.90 15.01
N TYR A 222 3.92 10.03 15.61
CA TYR A 222 4.82 10.41 16.72
C TYR A 222 5.85 11.48 16.31
N TRP A 223 6.35 11.43 15.07
CA TRP A 223 7.30 12.41 14.56
C TRP A 223 6.68 13.80 14.45
N GLN A 224 5.50 13.89 13.83
CA GLN A 224 4.79 15.15 13.64
C GLN A 224 4.31 15.72 14.97
N SER A 225 3.78 14.87 15.86
CA SER A 225 3.34 15.31 17.19
C SER A 225 4.50 15.87 18.01
N THR A 226 5.69 15.29 17.88
CA THR A 226 6.90 15.74 18.55
C THR A 226 7.32 17.15 18.08
N ILE A 227 7.35 17.39 16.76
CA ILE A 227 7.75 18.70 16.21
C ILE A 227 6.80 19.80 16.69
N GLU A 228 5.50 19.58 16.57
CA GLU A 228 4.55 20.65 16.93
C GLU A 228 4.42 20.83 18.44
N GLY A 229 4.59 19.77 19.23
CA GLY A 229 4.71 19.89 20.69
C GLY A 229 5.94 20.70 21.11
N TYR A 230 7.02 20.65 20.33
CA TYR A 230 8.17 21.51 20.56
C TYR A 230 7.91 22.96 20.18
N LYS A 231 7.13 23.23 19.13
CA LYS A 231 6.72 24.61 18.74
C LYS A 231 5.91 25.32 19.82
N ASP A 232 5.14 24.59 20.61
CA ASP A 232 4.34 25.16 21.70
C ASP A 232 5.15 25.53 22.94
N ASN A 233 6.39 25.04 23.05
CA ASN A 233 7.25 25.33 24.18
C ASN A 233 8.26 26.44 23.82
N PRO A 234 8.11 27.67 24.34
CA PRO A 234 8.98 28.80 23.99
C PRO A 234 10.46 28.60 24.35
N ALA A 235 10.77 27.66 25.26
CA ALA A 235 12.15 27.35 25.63
C ALA A 235 12.89 26.59 24.51
N ILE A 236 12.16 25.84 23.68
CA ILE A 236 12.72 25.05 22.58
C ILE A 236 12.87 25.95 21.37
N LYS A 237 14.07 25.96 20.78
CA LYS A 237 14.42 26.81 19.64
C LYS A 237 14.71 26.02 18.37
N ALA A 238 15.08 24.76 18.52
CA ALA A 238 15.43 23.88 17.42
C ALA A 238 15.17 22.42 17.81
N VAL A 239 15.32 21.53 16.84
CA VAL A 239 15.30 20.09 17.03
C VAL A 239 16.61 19.47 16.57
N LYS A 240 17.04 18.43 17.26
CA LYS A 240 18.17 17.62 16.87
C LYS A 240 17.69 16.29 16.30
N TRP A 241 18.17 15.96 15.11
CA TRP A 241 17.96 14.64 14.51
C TRP A 241 18.78 13.57 15.23
N LEU A 242 18.11 12.52 15.73
CA LEU A 242 18.75 11.40 16.40
C LEU A 242 18.66 10.13 15.54
N LEU A 243 19.82 9.63 15.11
CA LEU A 243 19.90 8.33 14.45
C LEU A 243 19.40 7.22 15.38
N SER A 244 18.68 6.27 14.79
CA SER A 244 18.19 5.12 15.56
C SER A 244 19.35 4.26 16.07
N ASN A 245 19.33 3.95 17.36
CA ASN A 245 20.25 2.99 17.98
C ASN A 245 20.03 1.53 17.52
N ASN A 246 18.90 1.24 16.89
CA ASN A 246 18.57 -0.09 16.40
C ASN A 246 19.11 -0.36 14.98
N ARG A 247 19.88 0.56 14.39
CA ARG A 247 20.51 0.37 13.07
C ARG A 247 21.54 -0.76 13.13
N ILE A 248 21.77 -1.41 11.99
CA ILE A 248 22.88 -2.34 11.85
C ILE A 248 24.16 -1.48 11.93
N PRO A 249 25.20 -1.86 12.70
CA PRO A 249 26.47 -1.14 12.69
C PRO A 249 27.02 -0.96 11.26
N GLY A 250 27.65 0.18 10.98
CA GLY A 250 28.13 0.55 9.63
C GLY A 250 27.04 0.74 8.58
N PHE A 251 25.75 0.64 8.91
CA PHE A 251 24.69 0.95 7.95
C PHE A 251 24.57 2.45 7.77
N HIS A 252 24.66 2.92 6.53
CA HIS A 252 24.49 4.32 6.16
C HIS A 252 23.41 4.47 5.10
N ASP A 253 22.59 5.50 5.26
CA ASP A 253 21.52 5.91 4.35
C ASP A 253 21.30 7.43 4.46
N VAL A 254 20.24 7.92 3.82
CA VAL A 254 19.84 9.34 3.87
C VAL A 254 19.59 9.87 5.29
N CYS A 255 19.35 9.03 6.30
CA CYS A 255 19.24 9.52 7.68
C CYS A 255 20.59 10.03 8.20
N ASP A 256 21.72 9.49 7.74
CA ASP A 256 23.04 10.00 8.12
C ASP A 256 23.25 11.41 7.57
N GLU A 257 22.81 11.66 6.34
CA GLU A 257 22.86 13.01 5.75
C GLU A 257 22.08 14.02 6.60
N LEU A 258 20.87 13.65 7.06
CA LEU A 258 20.07 14.49 7.96
C LEU A 258 20.68 14.59 9.36
N ALA A 259 21.29 13.53 9.87
CA ALA A 259 21.92 13.56 11.18
C ALA A 259 23.18 14.44 11.21
N TYR A 260 23.86 14.59 10.06
CA TYR A 260 25.17 15.21 9.96
C TYR A 260 25.21 16.47 9.10
N ALA A 261 24.06 16.99 8.67
CA ALA A 261 23.97 18.29 8.01
C ALA A 261 24.08 19.44 9.01
N ASP A 262 24.55 20.60 8.56
CA ASP A 262 24.54 21.87 9.30
C ASP A 262 24.13 23.01 8.37
N ASP A 263 23.03 22.79 7.64
CA ASP A 263 22.58 23.71 6.59
C ASP A 263 22.09 25.06 7.15
N PHE A 264 21.82 25.12 8.46
CA PHE A 264 21.27 26.28 9.16
C PHE A 264 22.29 26.97 10.09
N GLY A 265 23.52 26.45 10.21
CA GLY A 265 24.55 27.01 11.09
C GLY A 265 24.20 26.95 12.58
N LEU A 266 23.30 26.05 12.97
CA LEU A 266 22.89 25.81 14.36
C LEU A 266 23.71 24.70 15.02
N GLY A 267 24.55 24.03 14.23
CA GLY A 267 25.34 22.88 14.62
C GLY A 267 24.83 21.59 13.98
N VAL A 268 25.74 20.62 13.85
CA VAL A 268 25.51 19.37 13.13
C VAL A 268 24.27 18.62 13.64
N GLY A 269 23.33 18.36 12.74
CA GLY A 269 22.08 17.65 12.96
C GLY A 269 20.99 18.48 13.64
N ILE A 270 21.18 19.80 13.75
CA ILE A 270 20.23 20.72 14.40
C ILE A 270 19.47 21.51 13.33
N TYR A 271 18.15 21.52 13.46
CA TYR A 271 17.21 22.13 12.52
C TYR A 271 16.29 23.12 13.25
N PRO A 272 15.97 24.27 12.64
CA PRO A 272 14.86 25.10 13.09
C PRO A 272 13.57 24.27 13.18
N LEU A 273 12.67 24.62 14.10
CA LEU A 273 11.41 23.89 14.30
C LEU A 273 10.51 23.86 13.06
N ASP A 274 10.50 24.95 12.28
CA ASP A 274 9.69 25.07 11.06
C ASP A 274 10.33 24.37 9.85
N ASP A 275 11.64 24.13 9.90
CA ASP A 275 12.43 23.46 8.86
C ASP A 275 12.87 22.05 9.26
N ALA A 276 12.25 21.48 10.30
CA ALA A 276 12.52 20.13 10.76
C ALA A 276 12.23 19.11 9.64
N PRO A 277 13.19 18.27 9.23
CA PRO A 277 13.02 17.39 8.09
C PRO A 277 11.96 16.31 8.36
N GLU A 278 11.22 15.93 7.32
CA GLU A 278 10.34 14.76 7.36
C GLU A 278 11.13 13.45 7.36
N LYS A 279 10.47 12.34 7.77
CA LYS A 279 11.09 11.02 7.71
C LYS A 279 11.39 10.63 6.25
N PRO A 280 12.66 10.32 5.92
CA PRO A 280 13.07 10.14 4.53
C PRO A 280 12.81 8.72 3.99
N HIS A 281 12.25 7.80 4.79
CA HIS A 281 11.88 6.47 4.32
C HIS A 281 10.89 5.79 5.26
N ILE A 282 10.18 4.80 4.70
CA ILE A 282 9.20 3.99 5.43
C ILE A 282 9.87 3.25 6.59
N CYS A 283 9.15 3.08 7.70
CA CYS A 283 9.66 2.43 8.91
C CYS A 283 10.96 3.07 9.48
N CYS A 284 11.20 4.37 9.24
CA CYS A 284 12.30 5.09 9.86
C CYS A 284 12.15 5.12 11.38
N LEU A 285 13.25 4.82 12.09
CA LEU A 285 13.30 4.68 13.55
C LEU A 285 14.10 5.77 14.24
N CYS A 286 14.54 6.77 13.46
CA CYS A 286 15.17 7.96 13.98
C CYS A 286 14.14 8.76 14.79
N ASN A 287 14.64 9.58 15.72
CA ASN A 287 13.82 10.40 16.61
C ASN A 287 14.32 11.85 16.61
N LEU A 288 13.58 12.74 17.26
CA LEU A 288 13.96 14.14 17.47
C LEU A 288 14.16 14.41 18.96
N ALA A 289 15.22 15.14 19.29
CA ALA A 289 15.40 15.73 20.62
C ALA A 289 15.17 17.25 20.56
N PRO A 290 14.63 17.86 21.63
CA PRO A 290 14.47 19.30 21.69
C PRO A 290 15.82 19.96 21.98
N ILE A 291 16.04 21.14 21.41
CA ILE A 291 17.24 21.96 21.63
C ILE A 291 16.82 23.34 22.14
N ILE A 292 17.39 23.76 23.28
CA ILE A 292 17.13 25.08 23.87
C ILE A 292 18.21 26.09 23.46
N ALA A 293 17.94 27.38 23.66
CA ALA A 293 18.86 28.46 23.25
C ALA A 293 20.27 28.32 23.85
N ASP A 294 20.39 27.84 25.08
CA ASP A 294 21.69 27.70 25.74
C ASP A 294 22.51 26.53 25.19
N ASP A 295 21.87 25.46 24.70
CA ASP A 295 22.54 24.34 24.05
C ASP A 295 23.19 24.80 22.73
N ILE A 296 22.50 25.66 21.98
CA ILE A 296 23.02 26.26 20.74
C ILE A 296 24.24 27.15 21.04
N LYS A 297 24.13 28.00 22.07
CA LYS A 297 25.25 28.88 22.47
C LYS A 297 26.49 28.10 22.92
N LYS A 298 26.29 26.97 23.60
CA LYS A 298 27.38 26.10 24.06
C LYS A 298 27.96 25.26 22.93
N GLY A 299 27.15 24.88 21.94
CA GLY A 299 27.55 24.05 20.80
C GLY A 299 27.86 22.60 21.17
N ASP A 300 27.54 22.15 22.39
CA ASP A 300 27.83 20.79 22.88
C ASP A 300 26.75 19.77 22.49
N ALA A 301 25.55 20.25 22.15
CA ALA A 301 24.42 19.42 21.78
C ALA A 301 24.44 18.92 20.33
N VAL A 302 25.51 19.10 19.56
CA VAL A 302 25.59 18.66 18.15
C VAL A 302 25.74 17.14 17.99
N ASN A 303 25.42 16.62 16.81
CA ASN A 303 25.81 15.26 16.43
C ASN A 303 27.31 15.22 16.10
N LYS A 304 27.90 14.03 16.29
CA LYS A 304 29.29 13.76 15.92
C LYS A 304 29.29 12.82 14.71
N PRO A 305 29.63 13.32 13.52
CA PRO A 305 29.86 12.46 12.36
C PRO A 305 31.02 11.49 12.64
N PRO A 306 31.02 10.30 12.00
CA PRO A 306 32.20 9.44 12.02
C PRO A 306 33.37 10.09 11.26
N GLU A 307 34.61 9.70 11.57
CA GLU A 307 35.82 10.30 10.98
C GLU A 307 35.85 10.22 9.45
N ASN A 308 35.28 9.15 8.89
CA ASN A 308 35.17 8.87 7.44
C ASN A 308 33.88 9.43 6.81
N TRP A 309 33.19 10.39 7.45
CA TRP A 309 31.89 10.87 6.97
C TRP A 309 31.90 11.39 5.53
N GLU A 310 32.94 12.09 5.08
CA GLU A 310 33.01 12.61 3.70
C GLU A 310 33.05 11.49 2.65
N GLU A 311 33.72 10.37 2.94
CA GLU A 311 33.72 9.19 2.08
C GLU A 311 32.35 8.52 2.04
N ILE A 312 31.70 8.41 3.20
CA ILE A 312 30.34 7.89 3.32
C ILE A 312 29.36 8.74 2.51
N LYS A 313 29.43 10.07 2.68
CA LYS A 313 28.60 11.05 2.00
C LYS A 313 28.78 10.99 0.48
N GLU A 314 30.01 10.91 -0.02
CA GLU A 314 30.27 10.74 -1.45
C GLU A 314 29.64 9.43 -1.98
N ARG A 315 29.75 8.35 -1.21
CA ARG A 315 29.15 7.07 -1.61
C ARG A 315 27.62 7.11 -1.62
N LEU A 316 26.99 7.86 -0.69
CA LEU A 316 25.53 8.02 -0.65
C LEU A 316 24.99 8.78 -1.86
N ARG A 317 25.77 9.71 -2.46
CA ARG A 317 25.39 10.37 -3.73
C ARG A 317 25.12 9.39 -4.87
N HIS A 318 25.85 8.28 -4.90
CA HIS A 318 25.72 7.25 -5.94
C HIS A 318 24.86 6.04 -5.51
N LYS A 319 24.57 5.89 -4.21
CA LYS A 319 23.83 4.75 -3.64
C LYS A 319 22.90 5.19 -2.51
N ASN A 320 21.62 4.84 -2.64
CA ASN A 320 20.60 5.20 -1.63
C ASN A 320 20.91 4.70 -0.19
N SER A 321 21.61 3.58 -0.04
CA SER A 321 22.09 3.07 1.26
C SER A 321 23.16 1.99 1.07
N PHE A 322 23.97 1.74 2.10
CA PHE A 322 24.95 0.66 2.12
C PHE A 322 25.36 0.25 3.54
N ILE A 323 26.07 -0.86 3.66
CA ILE A 323 26.77 -1.26 4.88
C ILE A 323 28.27 -1.05 4.65
N ASN A 324 28.89 -0.22 5.46
CA ASN A 324 30.33 -0.07 5.54
C ASN A 324 30.90 -1.29 6.28
N MET A 325 31.64 -2.13 5.57
CA MET A 325 32.21 -3.35 6.15
C MET A 325 33.33 -3.03 7.13
N ASP A 326 34.03 -1.90 6.98
CA ASP A 326 35.17 -1.54 7.83
C ASP A 326 34.75 -1.14 9.25
N GLU A 327 33.47 -0.77 9.42
CA GLU A 327 32.85 -0.45 10.71
C GLU A 327 32.22 -1.68 11.40
N LEU A 328 32.38 -2.88 10.83
CA LEU A 328 31.84 -4.12 11.38
C LEU A 328 32.91 -4.95 12.10
N THR A 329 32.47 -5.70 13.11
CA THR A 329 33.28 -6.77 13.72
C THR A 329 33.42 -7.96 12.76
N GLU A 330 34.47 -8.78 12.94
CA GLU A 330 34.66 -9.98 12.10
C GLU A 330 33.49 -10.97 12.20
N GLU A 331 32.87 -11.10 13.37
CA GLU A 331 31.66 -11.90 13.57
C GLU A 331 30.47 -11.39 12.73
N GLN A 332 30.28 -10.07 12.70
CA GLN A 332 29.25 -9.42 11.88
C GLN A 332 29.53 -9.60 10.39
N LYS A 333 30.80 -9.48 9.97
CA LYS A 333 31.23 -9.72 8.59
C LYS A 333 30.95 -11.16 8.17
N GLU A 334 31.30 -12.15 8.98
CA GLU A 334 31.06 -13.56 8.64
C GLU A 334 29.56 -13.89 8.61
N THR A 335 28.76 -13.31 9.51
CA THR A 335 27.30 -13.42 9.47
C THR A 335 26.74 -12.92 8.14
N LEU A 336 27.18 -11.75 7.66
CA LEU A 336 26.75 -11.21 6.36
C LEU A 336 27.21 -12.09 5.18
N ARG A 337 28.41 -12.69 5.27
CA ARG A 337 28.92 -13.60 4.23
C ARG A 337 28.11 -14.88 4.15
N GLU A 338 27.79 -15.50 5.27
CA GLU A 338 26.98 -16.73 5.29
C GLU A 338 25.56 -16.47 4.76
N GLN A 339 24.97 -15.32 5.10
CA GLN A 339 23.68 -14.90 4.53
C GLN A 339 23.74 -14.77 3.00
N ARG A 340 24.80 -14.18 2.45
CA ARG A 340 25.00 -14.09 1.00
C ARG A 340 25.15 -15.48 0.37
N ARG A 341 25.90 -16.40 1.02
CA ARG A 341 26.04 -17.79 0.56
C ARG A 341 24.70 -18.52 0.56
N GLU A 342 23.91 -18.36 1.61
CA GLU A 342 22.59 -18.98 1.72
C GLU A 342 21.60 -18.43 0.66
N ALA A 343 21.60 -17.11 0.44
CA ALA A 343 20.82 -16.50 -0.63
C ALA A 343 21.22 -17.05 -2.01
N TYR A 344 22.52 -17.23 -2.26
CA TYR A 344 23.01 -17.87 -3.47
C TYR A 344 22.57 -19.33 -3.59
N ARG A 345 22.65 -20.13 -2.51
CA ARG A 345 22.15 -21.52 -2.47
C ARG A 345 20.67 -21.58 -2.86
N ARG A 346 19.82 -20.77 -2.21
CA ARG A 346 18.37 -20.68 -2.52
C ARG A 346 18.11 -20.30 -3.98
N GLN A 347 18.85 -19.34 -4.54
CA GLN A 347 18.70 -18.96 -5.94
C GLN A 347 19.11 -20.09 -6.89
N LYS A 348 20.19 -20.81 -6.57
CA LYS A 348 20.66 -21.96 -7.36
C LYS A 348 19.60 -23.07 -7.35
N GLU A 349 19.11 -23.45 -6.17
CA GLU A 349 18.05 -24.44 -6.00
C GLU A 349 16.78 -24.06 -6.77
N LYS A 350 16.36 -22.79 -6.69
CA LYS A 350 15.19 -22.29 -7.44
C LYS A 350 15.39 -22.42 -8.95
N LYS A 351 16.58 -22.07 -9.46
CA LYS A 351 16.91 -22.22 -10.89
C LYS A 351 16.91 -23.68 -11.32
N GLU A 352 17.45 -24.56 -10.49
CA GLU A 352 17.51 -26.00 -10.75
C GLU A 352 16.10 -26.65 -10.72
N ALA A 353 15.28 -26.28 -9.73
CA ALA A 353 13.88 -26.69 -9.66
C ALA A 353 13.08 -26.19 -10.87
N GLU A 354 13.28 -24.94 -11.30
CA GLU A 354 12.65 -24.42 -12.52
C GLU A 354 13.09 -25.17 -13.78
N LYS A 355 14.39 -25.49 -13.89
CA LYS A 355 14.91 -26.29 -15.00
C LYS A 355 14.28 -27.70 -15.02
N ASN A 356 14.20 -28.35 -13.86
CA ASN A 356 13.61 -29.68 -13.73
C ASN A 356 12.10 -29.66 -14.04
N ARG A 357 11.36 -28.66 -13.55
CA ARG A 357 9.95 -28.44 -13.90
C ARG A 357 9.77 -28.28 -15.41
N TYR A 358 10.57 -27.42 -16.05
CA TYR A 358 10.45 -27.20 -17.49
C TYR A 358 10.78 -28.47 -18.28
N LYS A 359 11.75 -29.28 -17.82
CA LYS A 359 12.03 -30.60 -18.40
C LYS A 359 10.83 -31.55 -18.29
N GLN A 360 10.10 -31.56 -17.19
CA GLN A 360 8.87 -32.33 -17.04
C GLN A 360 7.77 -31.85 -17.98
N PHE A 361 7.59 -30.52 -18.11
CA PHE A 361 6.68 -29.93 -19.10
C PHE A 361 7.03 -30.38 -20.53
N LEU A 362 8.30 -30.34 -20.92
CA LEU A 362 8.74 -30.81 -22.24
C LEU A 362 8.43 -32.29 -22.49
N ALA A 363 8.48 -33.13 -21.45
CA ALA A 363 8.10 -34.54 -21.54
C ALA A 363 6.57 -34.76 -21.55
N GLY A 364 5.79 -33.73 -21.20
CA GLY A 364 4.34 -33.77 -21.09
C GLY A 364 3.60 -33.08 -22.24
N ILE A 365 4.30 -32.40 -23.14
CA ILE A 365 3.73 -31.74 -24.33
C ILE A 365 4.12 -32.52 -25.59
N GLY A 366 3.18 -32.66 -26.53
CA GLY A 366 3.42 -33.36 -27.78
C GLY A 366 2.51 -32.89 -28.91
N GLU A 367 2.85 -33.30 -30.13
CA GLU A 367 2.07 -33.01 -31.34
C GLU A 367 0.72 -33.74 -31.33
N LYS A 368 -0.27 -33.15 -32.00
CA LYS A 368 -1.64 -33.64 -32.12
C LYS A 368 -2.16 -33.56 -33.55
N THR A 369 -3.10 -34.43 -33.89
CA THR A 369 -3.84 -34.27 -35.16
C THR A 369 -4.77 -33.07 -35.09
N PRO A 370 -5.19 -32.50 -36.24
CA PRO A 370 -6.18 -31.43 -36.27
C PRO A 370 -7.48 -31.74 -35.49
N GLU A 371 -7.97 -32.98 -35.56
CA GLU A 371 -9.14 -33.43 -34.79
C GLU A 371 -8.90 -33.40 -33.29
N GLU A 372 -7.78 -33.97 -32.83
CA GLU A 372 -7.42 -34.03 -31.42
C GLU A 372 -7.22 -32.63 -30.84
N PHE A 373 -6.52 -31.76 -31.57
CA PHE A 373 -6.25 -30.39 -31.15
C PHE A 373 -7.52 -29.54 -31.12
N ALA A 374 -8.37 -29.62 -32.15
CA ALA A 374 -9.64 -28.88 -32.21
C ALA A 374 -10.58 -29.25 -31.05
N LYS A 375 -10.53 -30.50 -30.58
CA LYS A 375 -11.22 -30.91 -29.35
C LYS A 375 -10.55 -30.32 -28.11
N ALA A 376 -9.24 -30.47 -27.98
CA ALA A 376 -8.50 -30.02 -26.80
C ALA A 376 -8.58 -28.50 -26.58
N ILE A 377 -8.51 -27.68 -27.63
CA ILE A 377 -8.61 -26.22 -27.52
C ILE A 377 -10.00 -25.77 -27.06
N LYS A 378 -11.07 -26.45 -27.51
CA LYS A 378 -12.44 -26.18 -27.05
C LYS A 378 -12.59 -26.49 -25.57
N GLU A 379 -12.15 -27.68 -25.14
CA GLU A 379 -12.16 -28.07 -23.73
C GLU A 379 -11.30 -27.12 -22.87
N ALA A 380 -10.13 -26.70 -23.36
CA ALA A 380 -9.27 -25.75 -22.67
C ALA A 380 -9.95 -24.39 -22.51
N LYS A 381 -10.59 -23.88 -23.58
CA LYS A 381 -11.32 -22.61 -23.60
C LYS A 381 -12.51 -22.61 -22.64
N GLU A 382 -13.24 -23.72 -22.55
CA GLU A 382 -14.35 -23.90 -21.59
C GLU A 382 -13.89 -23.89 -20.12
N ASN A 383 -12.63 -24.24 -19.86
CA ASN A 383 -12.04 -24.24 -18.51
C ASN A 383 -11.37 -22.91 -18.13
N VAL A 384 -11.40 -21.89 -18.99
CA VAL A 384 -10.92 -20.54 -18.68
C VAL A 384 -12.09 -19.70 -18.12
N PRO A 385 -11.86 -18.75 -17.19
CA PRO A 385 -12.90 -17.83 -16.75
C PRO A 385 -13.63 -17.19 -17.95
N VAL A 386 -14.96 -17.11 -17.89
CA VAL A 386 -15.81 -16.77 -19.04
C VAL A 386 -15.48 -15.37 -19.60
N GLU A 387 -15.12 -14.43 -18.72
CA GLU A 387 -14.65 -13.08 -19.07
C GLU A 387 -13.30 -13.06 -19.82
N ASN A 388 -12.59 -14.19 -19.88
CA ASN A 388 -11.31 -14.34 -20.58
C ASN A 388 -11.39 -15.26 -21.79
N ALA A 389 -12.34 -16.20 -21.81
CA ALA A 389 -12.47 -17.21 -22.85
C ALA A 389 -12.65 -16.62 -24.27
N TRP A 390 -13.35 -15.49 -24.39
CA TRP A 390 -13.59 -14.82 -25.68
C TRP A 390 -12.32 -14.28 -26.35
N ARG A 391 -11.19 -14.16 -25.62
CA ARG A 391 -9.89 -13.79 -26.18
C ARG A 391 -9.15 -14.97 -26.82
N VAL A 392 -9.67 -16.19 -26.68
CA VAL A 392 -9.07 -17.41 -27.24
C VAL A 392 -9.83 -17.79 -28.51
N ASP A 393 -9.10 -17.90 -29.62
CA ASP A 393 -9.64 -18.41 -30.87
C ASP A 393 -9.47 -19.93 -31.00
N ALA A 394 -10.58 -20.59 -31.30
CA ALA A 394 -10.70 -22.04 -31.40
C ALA A 394 -11.26 -22.40 -32.79
N HIS A 395 -10.35 -22.62 -33.73
CA HIS A 395 -10.66 -22.92 -35.12
C HIS A 395 -11.30 -24.30 -35.31
N SER A 396 -11.88 -24.51 -36.50
CA SER A 396 -12.30 -25.83 -36.98
C SER A 396 -11.10 -26.75 -37.21
N LYS A 397 -11.35 -28.06 -37.32
CA LYS A 397 -10.26 -29.02 -37.60
C LYS A 397 -9.64 -28.78 -38.98
N GLU A 398 -10.41 -28.32 -39.96
CA GLU A 398 -9.96 -28.05 -41.31
C GLU A 398 -8.96 -26.88 -41.37
N GLU A 399 -9.16 -25.87 -40.52
CA GLU A 399 -8.28 -24.70 -40.40
C GLU A 399 -6.91 -25.02 -39.77
N TYR A 400 -6.80 -26.15 -39.05
CA TYR A 400 -5.55 -26.60 -38.45
C TYR A 400 -4.68 -27.47 -39.37
N ASN A 401 -5.11 -27.69 -40.61
CA ASN A 401 -4.30 -28.43 -41.58
C ASN A 401 -2.98 -27.69 -41.87
N ASN A 402 -1.87 -28.44 -41.91
CA ASN A 402 -0.51 -27.92 -42.13
C ASN A 402 0.00 -26.95 -41.04
N ILE A 403 -0.61 -26.96 -39.85
CA ILE A 403 -0.17 -26.18 -38.69
C ILE A 403 0.51 -27.14 -37.70
N LYS A 404 1.53 -26.68 -36.96
CA LYS A 404 2.09 -27.46 -35.85
C LYS A 404 1.19 -27.30 -34.62
N LEU A 405 0.63 -28.40 -34.14
CA LEU A 405 -0.40 -28.40 -33.10
C LEU A 405 0.11 -29.13 -31.86
N PHE A 406 0.19 -28.44 -30.73
CA PHE A 406 0.77 -29.00 -29.50
C PHE A 406 -0.20 -28.95 -28.33
N THR A 407 -0.31 -30.07 -27.62
CA THR A 407 -1.14 -30.17 -26.42
C THR A 407 -0.39 -30.84 -25.29
N THR A 408 -0.54 -30.34 -24.07
CA THR A 408 -0.01 -30.96 -22.85
C THR A 408 -0.90 -32.11 -22.39
N LYS A 409 -0.38 -33.00 -21.53
CA LYS A 409 -1.20 -34.03 -20.86
C LYS A 409 -2.41 -33.47 -20.11
N GLY A 410 -2.30 -32.24 -19.59
CA GLY A 410 -3.39 -31.54 -18.92
C GLY A 410 -4.34 -30.77 -19.86
N GLY A 411 -4.16 -30.86 -21.18
CA GLY A 411 -5.03 -30.23 -22.17
C GLY A 411 -4.73 -28.76 -22.47
N SER A 412 -3.58 -28.22 -22.02
CA SER A 412 -3.16 -26.89 -22.44
C SER A 412 -2.63 -26.91 -23.87
N CYS A 413 -2.96 -25.91 -24.68
CA CYS A 413 -2.79 -25.94 -26.13
C CYS A 413 -1.99 -24.74 -26.66
N VAL A 414 -1.24 -24.95 -27.74
CA VAL A 414 -0.63 -23.90 -28.57
C VAL A 414 -0.43 -24.41 -29.99
N ALA A 415 -0.64 -23.55 -30.98
CA ALA A 415 -0.44 -23.86 -32.39
C ALA A 415 0.50 -22.85 -33.07
N ILE A 416 1.22 -23.30 -34.10
CA ILE A 416 2.20 -22.48 -34.83
C ILE A 416 2.00 -22.70 -36.33
N LYS A 417 1.63 -21.63 -37.03
CA LYS A 417 1.51 -21.64 -38.50
C LYS A 417 2.90 -21.76 -39.15
N PRO A 418 2.97 -22.17 -40.44
CA PRO A 418 4.24 -22.29 -41.17
C PRO A 418 5.07 -20.99 -41.23
N ASP A 419 4.44 -19.82 -41.19
CA ASP A 419 5.09 -18.51 -41.19
C ASP A 419 5.51 -18.03 -39.78
N GLY A 420 5.41 -18.92 -38.79
CA GLY A 420 5.80 -18.66 -37.41
C GLY A 420 4.79 -17.82 -36.61
N ASP A 421 3.58 -17.64 -37.12
CA ASP A 421 2.48 -17.05 -36.35
C ASP A 421 1.97 -18.03 -35.27
N ILE A 422 1.97 -17.57 -34.01
CA ILE A 422 1.53 -18.36 -32.86
C ILE A 422 0.05 -18.07 -32.63
N ILE A 423 -0.78 -19.11 -32.77
CA ILE A 423 -2.24 -19.02 -32.61
C ILE A 423 -2.75 -20.00 -31.55
N SER A 424 -4.02 -19.84 -31.16
CA SER A 424 -4.76 -20.77 -30.30
C SER A 424 -4.02 -21.17 -29.01
N VAL A 425 -3.36 -20.19 -28.37
CA VAL A 425 -2.71 -20.38 -27.07
C VAL A 425 -3.77 -20.40 -25.99
N CYS A 426 -3.93 -21.53 -25.30
CA CYS A 426 -4.88 -21.64 -24.19
C CYS A 426 -4.32 -22.52 -23.08
N LYS A 427 -4.22 -21.97 -21.87
CA LYS A 427 -3.91 -22.75 -20.66
C LYS A 427 -5.20 -23.38 -20.13
N ASN A 428 -5.24 -24.69 -20.04
CA ASN A 428 -6.31 -25.36 -19.29
C ASN A 428 -6.12 -25.11 -17.78
N MET A 429 -7.16 -24.65 -17.08
CA MET A 429 -7.07 -24.36 -15.64
C MET A 429 -6.93 -25.61 -14.75
N ASN A 430 -7.29 -26.77 -15.28
CA ASN A 430 -7.09 -28.07 -14.63
C ASN A 430 -5.64 -28.58 -14.77
N ASP A 431 -4.90 -28.08 -15.77
CA ASP A 431 -3.48 -28.32 -15.90
C ASP A 431 -2.71 -27.49 -14.86
N LYS A 432 -2.35 -28.14 -13.74
CA LYS A 432 -1.63 -27.51 -12.63
C LYS A 432 -0.12 -27.46 -12.85
N ASP A 433 0.39 -28.32 -13.73
CA ASP A 433 1.84 -28.48 -13.95
C ASP A 433 2.37 -27.57 -15.07
N THR A 434 1.49 -27.11 -15.96
CA THR A 434 1.85 -26.21 -17.07
C THR A 434 1.58 -24.74 -16.75
N LYS A 435 2.56 -23.87 -17.02
CA LYS A 435 2.35 -22.41 -17.06
C LYS A 435 2.08 -21.97 -18.50
N GLY A 436 1.27 -20.93 -18.70
CA GLY A 436 1.12 -20.32 -20.03
C GLY A 436 2.45 -19.86 -20.64
N SER A 437 3.38 -19.38 -19.81
CA SER A 437 4.75 -19.04 -20.24
C SER A 437 5.55 -20.25 -20.74
N ASP A 438 5.25 -21.46 -20.27
CA ASP A 438 5.89 -22.68 -20.78
C ASP A 438 5.42 -22.96 -22.21
N LEU A 439 4.11 -22.76 -22.51
CA LEU A 439 3.56 -22.87 -23.87
C LEU A 439 4.21 -21.87 -24.83
N ILE A 440 4.31 -20.59 -24.44
CA ILE A 440 4.93 -19.56 -25.28
C ILE A 440 6.41 -19.87 -25.52
N ARG A 441 7.14 -20.28 -24.47
CA ARG A 441 8.54 -20.67 -24.61
C ARG A 441 8.69 -21.86 -25.55
N TYR A 442 7.79 -22.85 -25.46
CA TYR A 442 7.77 -23.98 -26.36
C TYR A 442 7.48 -23.57 -27.80
N ALA A 443 6.50 -22.71 -28.03
CA ALA A 443 6.13 -22.24 -29.36
C ALA A 443 7.28 -21.50 -30.05
N VAL A 444 7.93 -20.58 -29.34
CA VAL A 444 9.13 -19.87 -29.84
C VAL A 444 10.24 -20.85 -30.21
N ASN A 445 10.52 -21.83 -29.33
CA ASN A 445 11.53 -22.87 -29.61
C ASN A 445 11.18 -23.75 -30.82
N ASN A 446 9.93 -23.75 -31.28
CA ASN A 446 9.43 -24.56 -32.39
C ASN A 446 9.09 -23.74 -33.64
N GLY A 447 9.55 -22.48 -33.71
CA GLY A 447 9.45 -21.61 -34.89
C GLY A 447 8.47 -20.44 -34.76
N GLY A 448 7.88 -20.23 -33.59
CA GLY A 448 7.02 -19.07 -33.33
C GLY A 448 7.82 -17.76 -33.25
N VAL A 449 7.46 -16.78 -34.08
CA VAL A 449 8.15 -15.48 -34.15
C VAL A 449 7.21 -14.28 -34.04
N LYS A 450 5.91 -14.48 -34.22
CA LYS A 450 4.89 -13.43 -34.20
C LYS A 450 3.57 -13.92 -33.65
N LEU A 451 2.73 -12.97 -33.25
CA LEU A 451 1.33 -13.18 -32.90
C LEU A 451 0.59 -11.85 -32.90
N ASP A 452 -0.72 -11.91 -32.85
CA ASP A 452 -1.59 -10.83 -32.42
C ASP A 452 -2.44 -11.26 -31.22
N SER A 453 -2.81 -10.30 -30.39
CA SER A 453 -3.70 -10.57 -29.27
C SER A 453 -4.38 -9.32 -28.75
N TYR A 454 -5.53 -9.52 -28.12
CA TYR A 454 -6.24 -8.47 -27.40
C TYR A 454 -5.39 -7.87 -26.27
N ALA A 455 -5.56 -6.56 -26.05
CA ALA A 455 -4.78 -5.76 -25.11
C ALA A 455 -4.78 -6.28 -23.66
N GLY A 456 -5.80 -7.01 -23.23
CA GLY A 456 -5.86 -7.64 -21.91
C GLY A 456 -4.72 -8.64 -21.68
N ASN A 457 -4.18 -9.24 -22.75
CA ASN A 457 -3.06 -10.17 -22.68
C ASN A 457 -1.69 -9.50 -22.81
N HIS A 458 -1.62 -8.17 -22.96
CA HIS A 458 -0.39 -7.45 -23.28
C HIS A 458 0.78 -7.79 -22.33
N LYS A 459 0.53 -7.67 -21.03
CA LYS A 459 1.53 -7.95 -19.99
C LYS A 459 2.02 -9.40 -20.02
N PHE A 460 1.16 -10.35 -20.40
CA PHE A 460 1.56 -11.74 -20.54
C PHE A 460 2.56 -11.91 -21.70
N TYR A 461 2.27 -11.37 -22.88
CA TYR A 461 3.15 -11.52 -24.04
C TYR A 461 4.48 -10.77 -23.88
N THR A 462 4.49 -9.54 -23.37
CA THR A 462 5.73 -8.79 -23.18
C THR A 462 6.66 -9.41 -22.13
N LYS A 463 6.09 -10.01 -21.07
CA LYS A 463 6.84 -10.82 -20.10
C LYS A 463 7.48 -12.06 -20.74
N ASN A 464 6.91 -12.55 -21.83
CA ASN A 464 7.42 -13.70 -22.58
C ASN A 464 8.32 -13.32 -23.77
N GLY A 465 8.70 -12.04 -23.93
CA GLY A 465 9.68 -11.61 -24.93
C GLY A 465 9.11 -11.07 -26.24
N PHE A 466 7.81 -10.78 -26.27
CA PHE A 466 7.13 -10.19 -27.42
C PHE A 466 7.05 -8.67 -27.30
N GLU A 467 7.40 -7.97 -28.37
CA GLU A 467 7.40 -6.51 -28.46
C GLU A 467 6.22 -6.04 -29.31
N PRO A 468 5.34 -5.16 -28.80
CA PRO A 468 4.25 -4.59 -29.59
C PRO A 468 4.82 -3.64 -30.66
N VAL A 469 4.35 -3.73 -31.89
CA VAL A 469 4.84 -2.89 -32.99
C VAL A 469 3.76 -2.10 -33.71
N SER A 470 2.54 -2.64 -33.75
CA SER A 470 1.36 -1.99 -34.32
C SER A 470 0.11 -2.44 -33.58
N TYR A 471 -0.98 -1.68 -33.72
CA TYR A 471 -2.29 -2.07 -33.20
C TYR A 471 -3.43 -1.50 -34.02
N VAL A 472 -4.60 -2.13 -33.90
CA VAL A 472 -5.89 -1.60 -34.36
C VAL A 472 -6.85 -1.53 -33.19
N SER A 473 -7.84 -0.63 -33.27
CA SER A 473 -8.87 -0.54 -32.24
C SER A 473 -9.97 -1.58 -32.48
N PHE A 474 -10.56 -2.07 -31.37
CA PHE A 474 -11.61 -3.08 -31.41
C PHE A 474 -12.78 -2.65 -32.31
N ASN A 475 -13.14 -3.50 -33.27
CA ASN A 475 -14.34 -3.32 -34.09
C ASN A 475 -15.42 -4.32 -33.64
N GLU A 476 -16.58 -3.80 -33.21
CA GLU A 476 -17.71 -4.62 -32.76
C GLU A 476 -18.28 -5.53 -33.85
N GLU A 477 -18.16 -5.15 -35.13
CA GLU A 477 -18.68 -5.95 -36.26
C GLU A 477 -17.93 -7.28 -36.42
N TYR A 478 -16.67 -7.32 -35.97
CA TYR A 478 -15.81 -8.50 -36.02
C TYR A 478 -15.59 -9.12 -34.63
N ALA A 479 -16.42 -8.74 -33.64
CA ALA A 479 -16.30 -9.26 -32.28
C ALA A 479 -16.53 -10.80 -32.25
N PRO A 480 -15.77 -11.54 -31.42
CA PRO A 480 -16.03 -12.96 -31.19
C PRO A 480 -17.47 -13.20 -30.72
N LYS A 481 -18.07 -14.33 -31.11
CA LYS A 481 -19.47 -14.67 -30.78
C LYS A 481 -19.76 -14.71 -29.28
N ASP A 482 -18.74 -15.02 -28.49
CA ASP A 482 -18.79 -15.11 -27.03
C ASP A 482 -18.42 -13.79 -26.32
N TRP A 483 -18.08 -12.72 -27.06
CA TRP A 483 -17.94 -11.37 -26.52
C TRP A 483 -19.30 -10.72 -26.26
N LYS A 484 -19.45 -10.01 -25.12
CA LYS A 484 -20.73 -9.46 -24.67
C LYS A 484 -20.69 -7.94 -24.52
N LYS A 485 -21.41 -7.24 -25.40
CA LYS A 485 -21.49 -5.77 -25.38
C LYS A 485 -22.05 -5.25 -24.06
N GLY A 486 -21.33 -4.30 -23.45
CA GLY A 486 -21.78 -3.59 -22.25
C GLY A 486 -21.70 -4.39 -20.94
N VAL A 487 -21.08 -5.58 -20.94
CA VAL A 487 -20.90 -6.41 -19.75
C VAL A 487 -19.52 -6.15 -19.14
N LYS A 488 -19.45 -5.95 -17.83
CA LYS A 488 -18.18 -5.79 -17.09
C LYS A 488 -17.28 -7.02 -17.31
N GLY A 489 -16.02 -6.81 -17.69
CA GLY A 489 -15.09 -7.89 -18.08
C GLY A 489 -15.06 -8.21 -19.58
N TYR A 490 -15.92 -7.57 -20.39
CA TYR A 490 -15.99 -7.68 -21.84
C TYR A 490 -15.76 -6.30 -22.49
N GLU A 491 -14.82 -5.54 -21.95
CA GLU A 491 -14.47 -4.24 -22.50
C GLU A 491 -13.92 -4.38 -23.93
N LYS A 492 -14.05 -3.31 -24.73
CA LYS A 492 -13.42 -3.23 -26.05
C LYS A 492 -11.91 -3.18 -25.88
N GLU A 493 -11.20 -4.13 -26.46
CA GLU A 493 -9.74 -4.22 -26.37
C GLU A 493 -9.09 -4.03 -27.73
N ASP A 494 -8.11 -3.12 -27.81
CA ASP A 494 -7.27 -3.02 -29.01
C ASP A 494 -6.65 -4.38 -29.33
N ILE A 495 -6.50 -4.68 -30.62
CA ILE A 495 -5.78 -5.85 -31.09
C ILE A 495 -4.35 -5.40 -31.39
N ILE A 496 -3.39 -6.01 -30.69
CA ILE A 496 -1.99 -5.61 -30.73
C ILE A 496 -1.20 -6.67 -31.48
N PHE A 497 -0.35 -6.23 -32.39
CA PHE A 497 0.51 -7.07 -33.21
C PHE A 497 1.92 -7.07 -32.62
N TYR A 498 2.45 -8.26 -32.37
CA TYR A 498 3.72 -8.45 -31.69
C TYR A 498 4.73 -9.19 -32.55
N LYS A 499 6.00 -8.82 -32.40
CA LYS A 499 7.15 -9.63 -32.87
C LYS A 499 7.95 -10.15 -31.68
N TYR A 500 8.54 -11.33 -31.82
CA TYR A 500 9.40 -11.89 -30.80
C TYR A 500 10.80 -11.26 -30.87
N THR A 501 11.27 -10.69 -29.77
CA THR A 501 12.64 -10.13 -29.65
C THR A 501 13.43 -10.77 -28.51
N GLY A 502 12.79 -11.59 -27.68
CA GLY A 502 13.37 -12.16 -26.45
C GLY A 502 13.55 -11.16 -25.31
N LYS A 503 13.34 -9.86 -25.55
CA LYS A 503 13.43 -8.81 -24.53
C LYS A 503 12.18 -8.83 -23.67
N LYS A 504 12.35 -9.09 -22.36
CA LYS A 504 11.25 -9.18 -21.40
C LYS A 504 11.06 -7.86 -20.69
N ASN A 505 10.00 -7.13 -21.03
CA ASN A 505 9.66 -5.84 -20.44
C ASN A 505 8.20 -5.85 -19.96
N GLU A 506 7.96 -5.53 -18.69
CA GLU A 506 6.60 -5.49 -18.15
C GLU A 506 6.05 -4.07 -18.21
N THR A 507 5.17 -3.82 -19.18
CA THR A 507 4.50 -2.53 -19.39
C THR A 507 2.98 -2.69 -19.33
N LYS A 508 2.26 -1.64 -18.92
CA LYS A 508 0.81 -1.59 -19.11
C LYS A 508 0.52 -1.02 -20.48
N TRP A 509 -0.44 -1.60 -21.20
CA TRP A 509 -0.80 -1.15 -22.55
C TRP A 509 -1.11 0.35 -22.61
N LYS A 510 -1.89 0.85 -21.65
CA LYS A 510 -2.28 2.27 -21.56
C LYS A 510 -1.09 3.23 -21.50
N ASP A 511 0.02 2.79 -20.90
CA ASP A 511 1.20 3.65 -20.68
C ASP A 511 2.06 3.77 -21.94
N ILE A 512 1.96 2.81 -22.87
CA ILE A 512 2.80 2.74 -24.07
C ILE A 512 2.03 2.93 -25.37
N LYS A 513 0.70 2.81 -25.36
CA LYS A 513 -0.17 2.84 -26.55
C LYS A 513 0.13 4.02 -27.48
N THR A 514 0.35 5.21 -26.91
CA THR A 514 0.65 6.43 -27.68
C THR A 514 1.95 6.36 -28.48
N ASN A 515 2.86 5.46 -28.12
CA ASN A 515 4.15 5.26 -28.79
C ASN A 515 4.13 4.11 -29.80
N ILE A 516 3.00 3.38 -29.91
CA ILE A 516 2.84 2.27 -30.85
C ILE A 516 2.03 2.73 -32.05
N LYS A 517 2.41 2.28 -33.25
CA LYS A 517 1.77 2.73 -34.49
C LYS A 517 0.34 2.19 -34.59
N HIS A 518 -0.63 3.11 -34.70
CA HIS A 518 -2.04 2.79 -34.93
C HIS A 518 -2.33 2.64 -36.42
N PHE A 519 -3.20 1.70 -36.76
CA PHE A 519 -3.77 1.54 -38.10
C PHE A 519 -5.30 1.46 -38.01
N ALA A 520 -5.97 1.87 -39.09
CA ALA A 520 -7.43 1.73 -39.21
C ALA A 520 -7.84 0.29 -39.59
N ASP A 521 -7.03 -0.37 -40.40
CA ASP A 521 -7.30 -1.70 -40.95
C ASP A 521 -6.40 -2.78 -40.32
N TYR A 522 -6.98 -3.96 -40.07
CA TYR A 522 -6.30 -5.10 -39.44
C TYR A 522 -5.17 -5.63 -40.32
N GLU A 523 -5.40 -5.78 -41.63
CA GLU A 523 -4.40 -6.31 -42.55
C GLU A 523 -3.20 -5.36 -42.68
N ASP A 524 -3.42 -4.05 -42.66
CA ASP A 524 -2.33 -3.08 -42.73
C ASP A 524 -1.44 -3.14 -41.48
N ALA A 525 -2.03 -3.24 -40.29
CA ALA A 525 -1.29 -3.43 -39.05
C ALA A 525 -0.49 -4.74 -39.05
N MET A 526 -1.11 -5.81 -39.56
CA MET A 526 -0.53 -7.13 -39.73
C MET A 526 0.67 -7.11 -40.67
N LYS A 527 0.49 -6.56 -41.89
CA LYS A 527 1.54 -6.41 -42.92
C LYS A 527 2.70 -5.56 -42.39
N TYR A 528 2.40 -4.50 -41.65
CA TYR A 528 3.43 -3.67 -41.01
C TYR A 528 4.27 -4.47 -40.00
N ARG A 529 3.64 -5.26 -39.12
CA ARG A 529 4.38 -6.14 -38.19
C ARG A 529 5.24 -7.13 -38.97
N ASP A 530 4.67 -7.77 -39.98
CA ASP A 530 5.33 -8.84 -40.73
C ASP A 530 6.55 -8.31 -41.49
N GLY A 531 6.50 -7.08 -42.00
CA GLY A 531 7.66 -6.42 -42.61
C GLY A 531 8.80 -6.04 -41.64
N LEU A 532 8.61 -6.20 -40.32
CA LEU A 532 9.63 -5.95 -39.29
C LEU A 532 10.31 -7.23 -38.78
N ILE A 533 9.92 -8.39 -39.34
CA ILE A 533 10.42 -9.71 -38.96
C ILE A 533 11.43 -10.15 -40.04
N PRO A 534 12.64 -10.61 -39.65
CA PRO A 534 13.69 -11.00 -40.60
C PRO A 534 13.34 -12.19 -41.50
#